data_AF-A0A6J7FWC7-F1
#
_entry.id   AF-A0A6J7FWC7-F1
#
_cell.length_a   1.000
_cell.length_b   1.000
_cell.length_c   1.000
_cell.angle_alpha   90.00
_cell.angle_beta   90.00
_cell.angle_gamma   90.00
#
_symmetry.space_group_name_H-M   'P 1'
#
loop_
_entity.id
_entity.type
_entity.pdbx_description
1 polymer ?
#
loop_
_entity_poly.entity_id
_entity_poly.type
_entity_poly.pdbx_seq_one_letter_code
_entity_poly.pdbx_strand_id
1 'polypeptide(L)'
;MAGADVRVIADRTLVLEVSAADLPDAPGAWLTLWDEWTEDRRPRVIVVHDVDASSEDLEDVAAVCQEWVGEDSALVLRYLPLHDDDGSLAGLLDLLTEEVRDYSSGHLKVSLCDPEHRALTADARADLVTIVATRAESDDVLDAVLRLMPVDLRGEFARQFASGEIVPVIPVDVVGEAELQDLLDTLSL
;
A
#
# COMPACT_ATOMS: atom_id res chain seq x y z
N MET A 1 11.11 -15.74 18.18
CA MET A 1 10.27 -15.74 16.98
C MET A 1 9.78 -14.32 16.86
N ALA A 2 10.41 -13.52 16.02
CA ALA A 2 9.73 -12.31 15.58
C ALA A 2 8.54 -12.80 14.75
N GLY A 3 7.37 -12.31 15.06
CA GLY A 3 6.16 -12.60 14.32
C GLY A 3 5.56 -11.27 13.92
N ALA A 4 4.71 -11.28 12.89
CA ALA A 4 3.96 -10.10 12.52
C ALA A 4 3.20 -9.57 13.74
N ASP A 5 3.30 -8.26 13.98
CA ASP A 5 2.60 -7.58 15.06
C ASP A 5 1.32 -6.94 14.52
N VAL A 6 0.34 -6.74 15.38
CA VAL A 6 -0.92 -6.09 15.01
C VAL A 6 -1.29 -5.04 16.02
N ARG A 7 -1.62 -3.85 15.52
CA ARG A 7 -2.15 -2.76 16.33
C ARG A 7 -3.39 -2.14 15.69
N VAL A 8 -4.24 -1.55 16.53
CA VAL A 8 -5.44 -0.83 16.09
C VAL A 8 -5.21 0.67 16.27
N ILE A 9 -5.39 1.43 15.21
CA ILE A 9 -5.27 2.89 15.24
C ILE A 9 -6.66 3.50 15.44
N ALA A 10 -6.81 4.21 16.56
CA ALA A 10 -8.01 4.96 16.92
C ALA A 10 -9.33 4.17 16.78
N ASP A 11 -9.29 2.85 16.99
CA ASP A 11 -10.40 1.91 16.77
C ASP A 11 -10.98 1.88 15.33
N ARG A 12 -10.25 2.43 14.36
CA ARG A 12 -10.74 2.64 12.98
C ARG A 12 -10.03 1.81 11.92
N THR A 13 -8.74 1.54 12.12
CA THR A 13 -7.92 0.83 11.15
C THR A 13 -7.07 -0.20 11.86
N LEU A 14 -7.11 -1.45 11.38
CA LEU A 14 -6.18 -2.49 11.80
C LEU A 14 -4.90 -2.38 10.99
N VAL A 15 -3.76 -2.32 11.67
CA VAL A 15 -2.43 -2.31 11.06
C VAL A 15 -1.76 -3.63 11.37
N LEU A 16 -1.44 -4.38 10.32
CA LEU A 16 -0.56 -5.54 10.38
C LEU A 16 0.86 -5.11 10.01
N GLU A 17 1.80 -5.37 10.90
CA GLU A 17 3.22 -5.01 10.73
C GLU A 17 4.00 -6.26 10.39
N VAL A 18 4.72 -6.25 9.27
CA VAL A 18 5.54 -7.36 8.80
C VAL A 18 6.96 -6.89 8.46
N SER A 19 7.96 -7.73 8.76
CA SER A 19 9.32 -7.54 8.28
C SER A 19 9.46 -8.23 6.92
N ALA A 20 9.88 -7.49 5.89
CA ALA A 20 10.26 -8.08 4.60
C ALA A 20 11.48 -9.02 4.75
N ALA A 21 12.38 -8.75 5.70
CA ALA A 21 13.58 -9.54 5.92
C ALA A 21 13.38 -10.78 6.84
N ASP A 22 12.25 -10.84 7.55
CA ASP A 22 11.92 -11.93 8.50
C ASP A 22 10.42 -12.28 8.42
N LEU A 23 9.93 -12.59 7.21
CA LEU A 23 8.57 -13.08 7.02
C LEU A 23 8.42 -14.48 7.64
N PRO A 24 7.39 -14.72 8.48
CA PRO A 24 7.14 -16.06 9.01
C PRO A 24 6.68 -17.03 7.91
N ASP A 25 7.01 -18.32 8.02
CA ASP A 25 6.57 -19.34 7.05
C ASP A 25 5.04 -19.53 6.98
N ALA A 26 4.30 -19.05 7.98
CA ALA A 26 2.86 -19.22 8.10
C ALA A 26 2.22 -18.10 8.93
N PRO A 27 0.93 -17.79 8.72
CA PRO A 27 0.23 -16.80 9.51
C PRO A 27 0.14 -17.21 10.98
N GLY A 28 0.20 -16.22 11.86
CA GLY A 28 0.18 -16.39 13.31
C GLY A 28 -1.21 -16.23 13.91
N ALA A 29 -1.26 -16.03 15.23
CA ALA A 29 -2.50 -15.77 15.96
C ALA A 29 -3.21 -14.47 15.54
N TRP A 30 -2.51 -13.56 14.86
CA TRP A 30 -3.07 -12.32 14.33
C TRP A 30 -4.16 -12.55 13.27
N LEU A 31 -4.13 -13.69 12.57
CA LEU A 31 -5.08 -13.98 11.49
C LEU A 31 -6.53 -14.02 12.00
N THR A 32 -6.75 -14.49 13.22
CA THR A 32 -8.09 -14.46 13.83
C THR A 32 -8.65 -13.04 13.96
N LEU A 33 -7.82 -12.08 14.41
CA LEU A 33 -8.24 -10.68 14.49
C LEU A 33 -8.40 -10.06 13.09
N TRP A 34 -7.54 -10.46 12.14
CA TRP A 34 -7.70 -10.05 10.74
C TRP A 34 -9.06 -10.46 10.18
N ASP A 35 -9.43 -11.73 10.34
CA ASP A 35 -10.69 -12.29 9.85
C ASP A 35 -11.90 -11.59 10.46
N GLU A 36 -11.88 -11.29 11.76
CA GLU A 36 -12.94 -10.50 12.43
C GLU A 36 -13.11 -9.12 11.76
N TRP A 37 -12.01 -8.45 11.40
CA TRP A 37 -12.06 -7.16 10.71
C TRP A 37 -12.49 -7.29 9.23
N THR A 38 -12.15 -8.41 8.58
CA THR A 38 -12.64 -8.78 7.25
C THR A 38 -14.16 -8.89 7.25
N GLU A 39 -14.72 -9.68 8.17
CA GLU A 39 -16.17 -9.92 8.29
C GLU A 39 -16.95 -8.63 8.55
N ASP A 40 -16.39 -7.75 9.38
CA ASP A 40 -17.00 -6.44 9.70
C ASP A 40 -16.81 -5.39 8.59
N ARG A 41 -16.10 -5.72 7.50
CA ARG A 41 -15.78 -4.79 6.40
C ARG A 41 -15.08 -3.52 6.88
N ARG A 42 -14.13 -3.69 7.81
CA ARG A 42 -13.39 -2.58 8.41
C ARG A 42 -12.04 -2.33 7.69
N PRO A 43 -11.57 -1.08 7.66
CA PRO A 43 -10.29 -0.72 7.06
C PRO A 43 -9.13 -1.49 7.68
N ARG A 44 -8.28 -2.04 6.82
CA ARG A 44 -7.08 -2.80 7.17
C ARG A 44 -5.94 -2.35 6.27
N VAL A 45 -4.74 -2.33 6.82
CA VAL A 45 -3.50 -1.98 6.10
C VAL A 45 -2.38 -2.91 6.55
N ILE A 46 -1.50 -3.27 5.61
CA ILE A 46 -0.25 -3.95 5.92
C ILE A 46 0.87 -2.92 5.78
N VAL A 47 1.67 -2.75 6.84
CA VAL A 47 2.88 -1.95 6.78
C VAL A 47 4.08 -2.89 6.79
N VAL A 48 5.02 -2.63 5.89
CA VAL A 48 6.19 -3.48 5.64
C VAL A 48 7.42 -2.69 6.04
N HIS A 49 8.22 -3.26 6.94
CA HIS A 49 9.52 -2.74 7.34
C HIS A 49 10.64 -3.67 6.87
N ASP A 50 11.89 -3.23 7.02
CA ASP A 50 13.11 -3.91 6.58
C ASP A 50 13.13 -4.27 5.09
N VAL A 51 12.49 -3.46 4.24
CA VAL A 51 12.43 -3.66 2.78
C VAL A 51 13.83 -3.61 2.16
N ASP A 52 14.65 -2.64 2.55
CA ASP A 52 16.06 -2.52 2.10
C ASP A 52 16.96 -3.65 2.58
N ALA A 53 16.59 -4.32 3.67
CA ALA A 53 17.35 -5.44 4.22
C ALA A 53 16.88 -6.79 3.64
N SER A 54 15.76 -6.80 2.92
CA SER A 54 15.22 -8.00 2.29
C SER A 54 15.90 -8.30 0.95
N SER A 55 15.90 -9.58 0.59
CA SER A 55 16.24 -10.01 -0.77
C SER A 55 15.03 -10.10 -1.69
N GLU A 56 13.82 -9.93 -1.16
CA GLU A 56 12.56 -9.94 -1.89
C GLU A 56 12.04 -8.52 -2.10
N ASP A 57 11.45 -8.29 -3.26
CA ASP A 57 10.81 -7.01 -3.57
C ASP A 57 9.47 -6.89 -2.83
N LEU A 58 8.94 -5.67 -2.72
CA LEU A 58 7.69 -5.41 -1.98
C LEU A 58 6.50 -6.18 -2.57
N GLU A 59 6.49 -6.38 -3.88
CA GLU A 59 5.54 -7.19 -4.62
C GLU A 59 5.50 -8.64 -4.14
N ASP A 60 6.66 -9.25 -3.91
CA ASP A 60 6.77 -10.63 -3.46
C ASP A 60 6.28 -10.76 -2.00
N VAL A 61 6.65 -9.81 -1.15
CA VAL A 61 6.15 -9.71 0.24
C VAL A 61 4.62 -9.58 0.24
N ALA A 62 4.06 -8.74 -0.63
CA ALA A 62 2.61 -8.57 -0.76
C ALA A 62 1.92 -9.84 -1.24
N ALA A 63 2.53 -10.60 -2.16
CA ALA A 63 2.02 -11.88 -2.63
C ALA A 63 1.97 -12.92 -1.49
N VAL A 64 3.03 -13.02 -0.68
CA VAL A 64 3.03 -13.89 0.51
C VAL A 64 1.94 -13.48 1.50
N CYS A 65 1.79 -12.18 1.76
CA CYS A 65 0.71 -11.69 2.63
C CYS A 65 -0.68 -12.03 2.06
N GLN A 66 -0.85 -11.99 0.74
CA GLN A 66 -2.09 -12.35 0.06
C GLN A 66 -2.46 -13.81 0.24
N GLU A 67 -1.48 -14.72 0.23
CA GLU A 67 -1.70 -16.13 0.54
C GLU A 67 -2.17 -16.33 1.98
N TRP A 68 -1.70 -15.53 2.93
CA TRP A 68 -2.12 -15.62 4.33
C TRP A 68 -3.54 -15.13 4.58
N VAL A 69 -3.91 -13.99 4.00
CA VAL A 69 -5.20 -13.32 4.29
C VAL A 69 -6.33 -13.80 3.39
N GLY A 70 -6.02 -14.53 2.31
CA GLY A 70 -6.99 -15.07 1.37
C GLY A 70 -7.61 -14.04 0.42
N GLU A 71 -8.40 -14.52 -0.54
CA GLU A 71 -8.92 -13.73 -1.67
C GLU A 71 -10.02 -12.73 -1.29
N ASP A 72 -10.57 -12.80 -0.08
CA ASP A 72 -11.59 -11.87 0.42
C ASP A 72 -11.02 -10.47 0.69
N SER A 73 -9.70 -10.32 0.71
CA SER A 73 -8.99 -9.04 0.84
C SER A 73 -8.15 -8.80 -0.40
N ALA A 74 -8.43 -7.74 -1.16
CA ALA A 74 -7.61 -7.38 -2.31
C ALA A 74 -6.41 -6.54 -1.85
N LEU A 75 -5.24 -7.16 -1.73
CA LEU A 75 -4.01 -6.43 -1.42
C LEU A 75 -3.56 -5.59 -2.60
N VAL A 76 -3.19 -4.34 -2.34
CA VAL A 76 -2.76 -3.41 -3.37
C VAL A 76 -1.49 -2.66 -2.95
N LEU A 77 -0.56 -2.53 -3.88
CA LEU A 77 0.55 -1.61 -3.75
C LEU A 77 0.07 -0.21 -4.14
N ARG A 78 0.05 0.70 -3.18
CA ARG A 78 -0.13 2.13 -3.47
C ARG A 78 1.21 2.85 -3.51
N TYR A 79 2.13 2.48 -2.64
CA TYR A 79 3.44 3.12 -2.52
C TYR A 79 4.52 2.13 -2.88
N LEU A 80 5.42 2.54 -3.79
CA LEU A 80 6.65 1.80 -4.05
C LEU A 80 7.83 2.47 -3.34
N PRO A 81 8.78 1.70 -2.78
CA PRO A 81 10.02 2.24 -2.25
C PRO A 81 10.80 2.98 -3.34
N LEU A 82 11.38 4.14 -3.00
CA LEU A 82 12.23 4.91 -3.90
C LEU A 82 13.64 5.04 -3.31
N HIS A 83 14.63 4.54 -4.03
CA HIS A 83 16.04 4.62 -3.66
C HIS A 83 16.72 5.86 -4.25
N ASP A 84 17.69 6.42 -3.52
CA ASP A 84 18.60 7.43 -4.03
C ASP A 84 19.74 6.78 -4.86
N ASP A 85 20.57 7.61 -5.48
CA ASP A 85 21.71 7.17 -6.30
C ASP A 85 22.71 6.26 -5.56
N ASP A 86 22.77 6.36 -4.22
CA ASP A 86 23.62 5.52 -3.38
C ASP A 86 22.98 4.18 -2.98
N GLY A 87 21.75 3.93 -3.44
CA GLY A 87 20.97 2.72 -3.16
C GLY A 87 20.28 2.72 -1.81
N SER A 88 20.33 3.81 -1.03
CA SER A 88 19.58 3.93 0.21
C SER A 88 18.12 4.32 -0.06
N LEU A 89 17.18 3.82 0.74
CA LEU A 89 15.80 4.26 0.65
C LEU A 89 15.68 5.75 1.03
N ALA A 90 15.11 6.53 0.11
CA ALA A 90 15.01 7.98 0.23
C ALA A 90 13.57 8.49 0.17
N GLY A 91 12.64 7.71 -0.35
CA GLY A 91 11.27 8.15 -0.58
C GLY A 91 10.29 7.04 -0.89
N LEU A 92 9.08 7.47 -1.23
CA LEU A 92 8.00 6.64 -1.72
C LEU A 92 7.44 7.22 -3.02
N LEU A 93 7.11 6.37 -3.98
CA LEU A 93 6.31 6.75 -5.14
C LEU A 93 4.84 6.36 -4.92
N ASP A 94 3.94 7.34 -4.86
CA ASP A 94 2.48 7.09 -4.86
C ASP A 94 2.02 6.74 -6.28
N LEU A 95 1.72 5.47 -6.53
CA LEU A 95 1.24 4.97 -7.81
C LEU A 95 -0.12 5.55 -8.21
N LEU A 96 -0.94 5.96 -7.24
CA LEU A 96 -2.27 6.51 -7.49
C LEU A 96 -2.21 7.93 -8.04
N THR A 97 -1.30 8.74 -7.50
CA THR A 97 -1.17 10.18 -7.85
C THR A 97 0.02 10.48 -8.74
N GLU A 98 0.93 9.50 -8.93
CA GLU A 98 2.23 9.67 -9.60
C GLU A 98 3.11 10.74 -8.92
N GLU A 99 2.99 10.84 -7.59
CA GLU A 99 3.78 11.77 -6.77
C GLU A 99 4.90 11.02 -6.03
N VAL A 100 6.10 11.61 -6.03
CA VAL A 100 7.21 11.24 -5.18
C VAL A 100 7.10 11.95 -3.84
N ARG A 101 7.15 11.18 -2.76
CA ARG A 101 7.28 11.61 -1.37
C ARG A 101 8.72 11.38 -0.92
N ASP A 102 9.53 12.42 -1.02
CA ASP A 102 10.95 12.43 -0.68
C ASP A 102 11.15 12.77 0.80
N TYR A 103 11.84 11.88 1.53
CA TYR A 103 12.20 12.01 2.94
C TYR A 103 13.71 12.21 3.17
N SER A 104 14.54 12.19 2.11
CA SER A 104 16.01 12.28 2.17
C SER A 104 16.54 13.49 2.94
N SER A 105 15.78 14.59 2.94
CA SER A 105 16.16 15.84 3.60
C SER A 105 15.69 15.97 5.06
N GLY A 106 15.17 14.90 5.64
CA GLY A 106 14.65 14.86 7.01
C GLY A 106 13.30 15.58 7.18
N HIS A 107 12.64 15.95 6.08
CA HIS A 107 11.28 16.46 6.03
C HIS A 107 10.66 16.06 4.70
N LEU A 108 9.35 15.81 4.71
CA LEU A 108 8.60 15.40 3.52
C LEU A 108 8.61 16.52 2.46
N LYS A 109 9.01 16.15 1.24
CA LYS A 109 8.80 16.93 0.02
C LYS A 109 7.98 16.11 -0.96
N VAL A 110 6.93 16.74 -1.51
CA VAL A 110 6.06 16.10 -2.51
C VAL A 110 6.28 16.75 -3.86
N SER A 111 6.49 15.94 -4.89
CA SER A 111 6.63 16.39 -6.28
C SER A 111 6.10 15.33 -7.25
N LEU A 112 5.84 15.68 -8.51
CA LEU A 112 5.48 14.67 -9.52
C LEU A 112 6.69 13.80 -9.85
N CYS A 113 6.46 12.52 -10.09
CA CYS A 113 7.49 11.63 -10.60
C CYS A 113 7.94 12.05 -12.01
N ASP A 114 9.24 11.90 -12.25
CA ASP A 114 9.80 12.12 -13.58
C ASP A 114 9.36 11.02 -14.56
N PRO A 115 9.65 11.18 -15.87
CA PRO A 115 9.28 10.20 -16.88
C PRO A 115 9.94 8.83 -16.72
N GLU A 116 11.11 8.74 -16.08
CA GLU A 116 11.84 7.48 -15.89
C GLU A 116 11.15 6.63 -14.82
N HIS A 117 10.85 7.22 -13.66
CA HIS A 117 10.03 6.60 -12.63
C HIS A 117 8.69 6.14 -13.19
N ARG A 118 7.99 7.02 -13.94
CA ARG A 118 6.70 6.67 -14.57
C ARG A 118 6.80 5.46 -15.49
N ALA A 119 7.88 5.34 -16.26
CA ALA A 119 8.08 4.23 -17.17
C ALA A 119 8.39 2.92 -16.42
N LEU A 120 9.20 2.99 -15.36
CA LEU A 120 9.56 1.83 -14.54
C LEU A 120 8.38 1.26 -13.77
N THR A 121 7.47 2.11 -13.30
CA THR A 121 6.34 1.69 -12.45
C THR A 121 5.01 1.60 -13.21
N ALA A 122 5.06 1.59 -14.54
CA ALA A 122 3.86 1.61 -15.38
C ALA A 122 2.97 0.39 -15.15
N ASP A 123 3.57 -0.81 -15.00
CA ASP A 123 2.85 -2.06 -14.81
C ASP A 123 2.19 -2.11 -13.42
N ALA A 124 2.96 -1.84 -12.35
CA ALA A 124 2.42 -1.76 -10.98
C ALA A 124 1.27 -0.74 -10.86
N ARG A 125 1.40 0.41 -11.55
CA ARG A 125 0.33 1.40 -11.63
C ARG A 125 -0.89 0.87 -12.40
N ALA A 126 -0.68 0.18 -13.52
CA ALA A 126 -1.77 -0.39 -14.31
C ALA A 126 -2.55 -1.43 -13.50
N ASP A 127 -1.86 -2.23 -12.69
CA ASP A 127 -2.47 -3.20 -11.79
C ASP A 127 -3.33 -2.51 -10.72
N LEU A 128 -2.78 -1.51 -10.03
CA LEU A 128 -3.53 -0.69 -9.06
C LEU A 128 -4.77 -0.06 -9.70
N VAL A 129 -4.62 0.60 -10.84
CA VAL A 129 -5.72 1.24 -11.58
C VAL A 129 -6.79 0.22 -11.95
N THR A 130 -6.39 -0.96 -12.42
CA THR A 130 -7.33 -2.01 -12.80
C THR A 130 -8.11 -2.51 -11.59
N ILE A 131 -7.43 -2.75 -10.46
CA ILE A 131 -8.07 -3.22 -9.23
C ILE A 131 -9.09 -2.20 -8.72
N VAL A 132 -8.72 -0.92 -8.66
CA VAL A 132 -9.60 0.14 -8.17
C VAL A 132 -10.76 0.40 -9.13
N ALA A 133 -10.50 0.48 -10.44
CA ALA A 133 -11.52 0.81 -11.42
C ALA A 133 -12.55 -0.30 -11.61
N THR A 134 -12.15 -1.58 -11.55
CA THR A 134 -13.08 -2.72 -11.67
C THR A 134 -14.02 -2.86 -10.47
N ARG A 135 -13.67 -2.25 -9.33
CA ARG A 135 -14.48 -2.17 -8.10
C ARG A 135 -15.18 -0.83 -7.93
N ALA A 136 -14.98 0.10 -8.86
CA ALA A 136 -15.62 1.41 -8.80
C ALA A 136 -17.14 1.26 -8.92
N GLU A 137 -17.87 2.09 -8.19
CA GLU A 137 -19.34 2.17 -8.30
C GLU A 137 -19.77 3.11 -9.45
N SER A 138 -18.79 3.62 -10.23
CA SER A 138 -18.98 4.57 -11.32
C SER A 138 -18.64 3.94 -12.67
N ASP A 139 -19.66 3.75 -13.51
CA ASP A 139 -19.48 3.32 -14.90
C ASP A 139 -18.60 4.30 -15.70
N ASP A 140 -18.64 5.60 -15.36
CA ASP A 140 -17.80 6.63 -15.99
C ASP A 140 -16.32 6.43 -15.68
N VAL A 141 -15.99 6.01 -14.45
CA VAL A 141 -14.59 5.67 -14.06
C VAL A 141 -14.11 4.47 -14.87
N LEU A 142 -14.93 3.43 -14.96
CA LEU A 142 -14.58 2.23 -15.73
C LEU A 142 -14.42 2.52 -17.23
N ASP A 143 -15.33 3.28 -17.84
CA ASP A 143 -15.26 3.68 -19.26
C ASP A 143 -14.02 4.54 -19.53
N ALA A 144 -13.67 5.46 -18.62
CA ALA A 144 -12.46 6.27 -18.74
C ALA A 144 -11.19 5.40 -18.74
N VAL A 145 -11.07 4.44 -17.83
CA VAL A 145 -9.92 3.51 -17.77
C VAL A 145 -9.83 2.65 -19.03
N LEU A 146 -10.95 2.06 -19.48
CA LEU A 146 -10.97 1.22 -20.69
C LEU A 146 -10.60 2.01 -21.96
N ARG A 147 -10.86 3.31 -21.97
CA ARG A 147 -10.49 4.24 -23.05
C ARG A 147 -9.13 4.89 -22.88
N LEU A 148 -8.38 4.52 -21.83
CA LEU A 148 -7.09 5.11 -21.48
C LEU A 148 -7.18 6.64 -21.32
N MET A 149 -8.31 7.13 -20.81
CA MET A 149 -8.54 8.53 -20.51
C MET A 149 -8.05 8.87 -19.10
N PRO A 150 -7.57 10.11 -18.86
CA PRO A 150 -7.27 10.56 -17.51
C PRO A 150 -8.49 10.45 -16.60
N VAL A 151 -8.31 9.84 -15.44
CA VAL A 151 -9.34 9.68 -14.40
C VAL A 151 -8.68 9.83 -13.03
N ASP A 152 -9.36 10.53 -12.12
CA ASP A 152 -8.95 10.61 -10.73
C ASP A 152 -9.61 9.47 -9.94
N LEU A 153 -8.78 8.60 -9.36
CA LEU A 153 -9.23 7.42 -8.62
C LEU A 153 -9.16 7.58 -7.10
N ARG A 154 -8.73 8.75 -6.57
CA ARG A 154 -8.58 8.96 -5.12
C ARG A 154 -9.86 8.67 -4.35
N GLY A 155 -10.99 9.20 -4.82
CA GLY A 155 -12.29 8.98 -4.19
C GLY A 155 -12.72 7.52 -4.19
N GLU A 156 -12.48 6.78 -5.28
CA GLU A 156 -12.80 5.35 -5.35
C GLU A 156 -11.86 4.52 -4.46
N PHE A 157 -10.57 4.82 -4.47
CA PHE A 157 -9.60 4.18 -3.57
C PHE A 157 -9.99 4.40 -2.10
N ALA A 158 -10.28 5.64 -1.70
CA ALA A 158 -10.65 5.97 -0.33
C ALA A 158 -11.95 5.28 0.10
N ARG A 159 -12.96 5.20 -0.78
CA ARG A 159 -14.20 4.45 -0.53
C ARG A 159 -13.91 2.97 -0.32
N GLN A 160 -13.16 2.35 -1.22
CA GLN A 160 -12.84 0.92 -1.18
C GLN A 160 -11.98 0.56 0.03
N PHE A 161 -11.07 1.44 0.44
CA PHE A 161 -10.31 1.28 1.68
C PHE A 161 -11.24 1.39 2.90
N ALA A 162 -12.11 2.41 2.92
CA ALA A 162 -13.06 2.62 4.02
C ALA A 162 -14.05 1.46 4.21
N SER A 163 -14.41 0.76 3.12
CA SER A 163 -15.27 -0.43 3.13
C SER A 163 -14.52 -1.76 3.30
N GLY A 164 -13.19 -1.70 3.47
CA GLY A 164 -12.32 -2.87 3.61
C GLY A 164 -12.24 -3.76 2.36
N GLU A 165 -12.65 -3.27 1.18
CA GLU A 165 -12.59 -4.01 -0.08
C GLU A 165 -11.16 -4.12 -0.63
N ILE A 166 -10.35 -3.08 -0.39
CA ILE A 166 -8.93 -3.09 -0.70
C ILE A 166 -8.12 -2.93 0.59
N VAL A 167 -6.95 -3.55 0.61
CA VAL A 167 -6.00 -3.53 1.72
C VAL A 167 -4.67 -3.01 1.18
N PRO A 168 -4.30 -1.76 1.47
CA PRO A 168 -3.03 -1.22 1.02
C PRO A 168 -1.85 -1.92 1.72
N VAL A 169 -0.81 -2.21 0.95
CA VAL A 169 0.51 -2.62 1.46
C VAL A 169 1.46 -1.45 1.29
N ILE A 170 2.13 -1.06 2.38
CA ILE A 170 2.87 0.20 2.45
C ILE A 170 4.26 -0.05 3.06
N PRO A 171 5.36 0.28 2.35
CA PRO A 171 6.69 0.25 2.94
C PRO A 171 6.88 1.48 3.85
N VAL A 172 7.48 1.29 5.02
CA VAL A 172 7.55 2.34 6.07
C VAL A 172 8.97 2.65 6.56
N ASP A 173 10.02 2.09 5.95
CA ASP A 173 11.40 2.25 6.45
C ASP A 173 11.93 3.70 6.42
N VAL A 174 11.44 4.53 5.50
CA VAL A 174 11.76 5.97 5.43
C VAL A 174 10.82 6.86 6.25
N VAL A 175 9.83 6.26 6.91
CA VAL A 175 8.70 6.96 7.52
C VAL A 175 8.80 6.82 9.04
N GLY A 176 8.94 7.95 9.74
CA GLY A 176 8.84 7.97 11.20
C GLY A 176 7.41 7.72 11.69
N GLU A 177 7.22 7.50 12.99
CA GLU A 177 5.88 7.28 13.56
C GLU A 177 4.91 8.43 13.27
N ALA A 178 5.40 9.67 13.26
CA ALA A 178 4.57 10.84 12.97
C ALA A 178 4.12 10.87 11.50
N GLU A 179 5.05 10.60 10.59
CA GLU A 179 4.80 10.56 9.15
C GLU A 179 3.96 9.34 8.75
N LEU A 180 3.98 8.26 9.53
CA LEU A 180 3.12 7.10 9.29
C LEU A 180 1.66 7.46 9.45
N GLN A 181 1.31 8.29 10.45
CA GLN A 181 -0.07 8.74 10.60
C GLN A 181 -0.51 9.57 9.39
N ASP A 182 0.34 10.49 8.91
CA ASP A 182 0.06 11.28 7.70
C ASP A 182 -0.12 10.37 6.46
N LEU A 183 0.73 9.35 6.33
CA LEU A 183 0.66 8.36 5.25
C LEU A 183 -0.65 7.57 5.30
N LEU A 184 -1.08 7.13 6.48
CA LEU A 184 -2.34 6.41 6.68
C LEU A 184 -3.56 7.30 6.43
N ASP A 185 -3.50 8.56 6.84
CA ASP A 185 -4.58 9.52 6.60
C ASP A 185 -4.82 9.70 5.09
N THR A 186 -3.76 9.63 4.28
CA THR A 186 -3.89 9.73 2.81
C THR A 186 -4.63 8.56 2.16
N LEU A 187 -4.81 7.43 2.86
CA LEU A 187 -5.62 6.30 2.38
C LEU A 187 -7.12 6.63 2.38
N SER A 188 -7.53 7.64 3.14
CA SER A 188 -8.93 8.06 3.28
C SER A 188 -9.25 9.38 2.54
N LEU A 189 -8.31 9.90 1.75
CA LEU A 189 -8.42 11.15 0.96
C LEU A 189 -8.68 10.83 -0.52
#